data_AF-K2BZT1-F1
#
_entry.id   AF-K2BZT1-F1
#
_cell.length_a   1.000
_cell.length_b   1.000
_cell.length_c   1.000
_cell.angle_alpha   90.00
_cell.angle_beta   90.00
_cell.angle_gamma   90.00
#
_symmetry.space_group_name_H-M   'P 1'
#
loop_
_entity.id
_entity.type
_entity.pdbx_description
1 polymer ?
#
loop_
_entity_poly.entity_id
_entity_poly.type
_entity_poly.pdbx_seq_one_letter_code
_entity_poly.pdbx_strand_id
1 'polypeptide(L)'
;MTKFILSLSLSLLPVAAQADLSAASLAQISGATTGDNFARQIKTGDLNGDGYDDLIIGTYGEATNGSQNGAVHIIYGNTTPISAASITDAADATYVGEALYDWAGMEVSAGDVNGDGYDDLLIAAFQNDGGATNGGAAYLVYGQADELSGGNLSTAIRFVGSTVDEFIGYDVAIVGDLNGDGYEEIMVGAPFNDENGADAGAVYVIYGRAQAFTSTTFAAFAGLASVIYGDAASNHLGNTVIPAGDVNNDGYDDAIIGGDGIDLPATDAGAMYLIYGSATVITNPSTASQFVRFTGENENDYLGYEATALGDVNGDGYDDFLIACGFYSANDNGAIYLFYGQSAQYTSGSVSQGTRITGLAVQDYFGQFVGSAGDVNADGYSDILVGAGYADDAGDASGTAYLIHGQSSSFSAGAVTTLSPTLFTGEAATQLLGH
;
A
#
# COMPACT_ATOMS: atom_id res chain seq x y z
N MET A 1 -6.41 19.86 -14.45
CA MET A 1 -4.96 19.55 -14.51
C MET A 1 -4.50 19.33 -13.10
N THR A 2 -4.49 18.06 -12.71
CA THR A 2 -3.90 17.56 -11.46
C THR A 2 -2.39 17.75 -11.54
N LYS A 3 -1.78 18.29 -10.49
CA LYS A 3 -0.38 18.72 -10.49
C LYS A 3 0.28 18.12 -9.26
N PHE A 4 1.16 17.13 -9.45
CA PHE A 4 1.92 16.56 -8.34
C PHE A 4 3.26 17.27 -8.18
N ILE A 5 3.71 17.41 -6.94
CA ILE A 5 5.02 17.96 -6.60
C ILE A 5 5.85 16.78 -6.10
N LEU A 6 6.86 16.36 -6.87
CA LEU A 6 7.84 15.37 -6.43
C LEU A 6 9.10 16.10 -5.95
N SER A 7 9.54 15.81 -4.73
CA SER A 7 10.86 16.20 -4.24
C SER A 7 11.83 15.04 -4.42
N LEU A 8 12.67 15.09 -5.45
CA LEU A 8 13.89 14.29 -5.52
C LEU A 8 15.09 15.24 -5.58
N SER A 9 15.70 15.50 -4.42
CA SER A 9 17.09 15.98 -4.36
C SER A 9 17.66 15.78 -2.94
N LEU A 10 18.24 14.62 -2.65
CA LEU A 10 19.16 14.49 -1.51
C LEU A 10 20.59 14.71 -2.01
N SER A 11 20.97 15.97 -2.19
CA SER A 11 22.40 16.30 -2.25
C SER A 11 22.92 16.36 -0.82
N LEU A 12 23.91 15.52 -0.50
CA LEU A 12 24.71 15.53 0.73
C LEU A 12 25.07 16.96 1.16
N LEU A 13 24.31 17.54 2.08
CA LEU A 13 24.65 18.79 2.77
C LEU A 13 24.83 18.49 4.27
N PRO A 14 25.90 18.99 4.90
CA PRO A 14 26.11 18.76 6.32
C PRO A 14 25.18 19.63 7.16
N VAL A 15 24.41 18.97 8.03
CA VAL A 15 23.94 19.38 9.37
C VAL A 15 23.29 20.77 9.54
N ALA A 16 22.05 20.72 10.03
CA ALA A 16 21.34 21.73 10.82
C ALA A 16 20.67 22.93 10.11
N ALA A 17 20.04 22.72 8.96
CA ALA A 17 19.04 23.65 8.47
C ALA A 17 17.80 22.90 7.98
N GLN A 18 16.66 23.23 8.60
CA GLN A 18 15.30 23.03 8.12
C GLN A 18 15.27 23.02 6.58
N ALA A 19 14.80 21.94 5.97
CA ALA A 19 14.68 21.85 4.52
C ALA A 19 13.72 22.95 4.02
N ASP A 20 14.28 24.07 3.60
CA ASP A 20 13.56 25.13 2.94
C ASP A 20 13.26 24.70 1.50
N LEU A 21 12.09 24.08 1.31
CA LEU A 21 11.59 23.66 0.00
C LEU A 21 11.41 24.83 -0.98
N SER A 22 11.50 26.10 -0.54
CA SER A 22 11.49 27.25 -1.44
C SER A 22 12.79 27.40 -2.24
N ALA A 23 13.86 26.71 -1.84
CA ALA A 23 15.15 26.66 -2.54
C ALA A 23 15.36 25.39 -3.38
N ALA A 24 14.49 24.38 -3.25
CA ALA A 24 14.54 23.16 -4.06
C ALA A 24 13.87 23.42 -5.43
N SER A 25 14.56 23.06 -6.52
CA SER A 25 13.90 22.96 -7.84
C SER A 25 13.01 21.72 -7.84
N LEU A 26 11.77 21.88 -7.39
CA LEU A 26 10.79 20.80 -7.37
C LEU A 26 10.42 20.40 -8.81
N ALA A 27 10.55 19.11 -9.12
CA ALA A 27 10.02 18.55 -10.35
C ALA A 27 8.49 18.42 -10.19
N GLN A 28 7.74 19.00 -11.11
CA GLN A 28 6.28 18.88 -11.13
C GLN A 28 5.88 18.14 -12.41
N ILE A 29 5.22 17.00 -12.22
CA ILE A 29 4.69 16.17 -13.29
C ILE A 29 3.17 16.17 -13.15
N SER A 30 2.47 16.41 -14.27
CA SER A 30 1.02 16.28 -14.33
C SER A 30 0.59 15.04 -15.12
N GLY A 31 -0.59 14.52 -14.81
CA GLY A 31 -1.27 13.54 -15.65
C GLY A 31 -1.56 14.08 -17.05
N ALA A 32 -1.71 13.17 -18.01
CA ALA A 32 -1.90 13.50 -19.41
C ALA A 32 -3.22 14.24 -19.67
N THR A 33 -4.33 13.77 -19.09
CA THR A 33 -5.66 14.37 -19.26
C THR A 33 -6.44 14.48 -17.93
N THR A 34 -7.55 15.23 -17.97
CA THR A 34 -8.39 15.41 -16.78
C THR A 34 -9.33 14.23 -16.63
N GLY A 35 -9.35 13.61 -15.45
CA GLY A 35 -10.16 12.41 -15.16
C GLY A 35 -9.39 11.10 -15.26
N ASP A 36 -8.09 11.15 -15.61
CA ASP A 36 -7.24 9.94 -15.67
C ASP A 36 -6.86 9.38 -14.28
N ASN A 37 -7.24 10.09 -13.21
CA ASN A 37 -6.89 9.75 -11.83
C ASN A 37 -5.37 9.50 -11.66
N PHE A 38 -4.58 10.37 -12.28
CA PHE A 38 -3.13 10.32 -12.24
C PHE A 38 -2.56 10.33 -10.83
N ALA A 39 -1.58 9.45 -10.60
CA ALA A 39 -0.87 9.30 -9.33
C ALA A 39 -1.82 9.03 -8.16
N ARG A 40 -2.87 8.24 -8.41
CA ARG A 40 -3.68 7.67 -7.34
C ARG A 40 -2.85 6.71 -6.46
N GLN A 41 -1.91 6.02 -7.09
CA GLN A 41 -0.96 5.10 -6.47
C GLN A 41 0.44 5.41 -6.97
N ILE A 42 1.39 5.46 -6.03
CA ILE A 42 2.81 5.63 -6.32
C ILE A 42 3.59 4.58 -5.52
N LYS A 43 4.47 3.87 -6.19
CA LYS A 43 5.45 2.97 -5.58
C LYS A 43 6.82 3.18 -6.19
N THR A 44 7.83 2.63 -5.52
CA THR A 44 9.21 2.64 -5.98
C THR A 44 9.79 1.25 -5.97
N GLY A 45 10.78 1.00 -6.82
CA GLY A 45 11.53 -0.25 -6.91
C GLY A 45 12.56 -0.20 -8.02
N ASP A 46 13.66 -0.91 -7.90
CA ASP A 46 14.75 -0.96 -8.90
C ASP A 46 14.43 -2.02 -9.96
N LEU A 47 13.57 -1.66 -10.93
CA LEU A 47 13.08 -2.60 -11.95
C LEU A 47 14.15 -2.95 -13.00
N ASN A 48 15.21 -2.13 -13.10
CA ASN A 48 16.30 -2.30 -14.07
C ASN A 48 17.66 -2.69 -13.44
N GLY A 49 17.73 -2.76 -12.11
CA GLY A 49 18.88 -3.22 -11.33
C GLY A 49 20.09 -2.27 -11.41
N ASP A 50 19.85 -0.98 -11.64
CA ASP A 50 20.92 0.02 -11.75
C ASP A 50 21.31 0.67 -10.41
N GLY A 51 20.60 0.29 -9.34
CA GLY A 51 20.80 0.76 -7.97
C GLY A 51 20.09 2.07 -7.65
N TYR A 52 19.20 2.55 -8.51
CA TYR A 52 18.30 3.66 -8.25
C TYR A 52 16.86 3.19 -8.31
N ASP A 53 16.08 3.46 -7.26
CA ASP A 53 14.65 3.15 -7.31
C ASP A 53 13.95 3.91 -8.44
N ASP A 54 13.16 3.18 -9.21
CA ASP A 54 12.29 3.70 -10.26
C ASP A 54 10.97 4.17 -9.67
N LEU A 55 10.29 5.08 -10.38
CA LEU A 55 8.99 5.57 -9.99
C LEU A 55 7.89 4.86 -10.78
N ILE A 56 6.97 4.20 -10.06
CA ILE A 56 5.84 3.46 -10.62
C ILE A 56 4.56 4.23 -10.28
N ILE A 57 3.83 4.66 -11.31
CA ILE A 57 2.68 5.56 -11.16
C ILE A 57 1.43 4.94 -11.79
N GLY A 58 0.40 4.72 -10.98
CA GLY A 58 -0.92 4.28 -11.43
C GLY A 58 -1.78 5.42 -11.97
N THR A 59 -2.42 5.19 -13.12
CA THR A 59 -3.39 6.07 -13.80
C THR A 59 -4.64 5.28 -14.20
N TYR A 60 -5.34 4.68 -13.23
CA TYR A 60 -6.45 3.74 -13.50
C TYR A 60 -7.63 4.33 -14.31
N GLY A 61 -7.82 5.67 -14.26
CA GLY A 61 -8.85 6.35 -15.03
C GLY A 61 -8.45 6.63 -16.48
N GLU A 62 -7.19 6.38 -16.85
CA GLU A 62 -6.64 6.78 -18.14
C GLU A 62 -7.35 6.06 -19.29
N ALA A 63 -7.82 6.89 -20.23
CA ALA A 63 -8.49 6.42 -21.42
C ALA A 63 -7.49 6.18 -22.55
N THR A 64 -6.61 5.19 -22.42
CA THR A 64 -5.71 4.86 -23.54
C THR A 64 -6.54 4.30 -24.70
N ASN A 65 -6.30 4.82 -25.92
CA ASN A 65 -7.08 4.46 -27.12
C ASN A 65 -8.61 4.68 -27.00
N GLY A 66 -9.07 5.57 -26.12
CA GLY A 66 -10.49 5.91 -25.97
C GLY A 66 -11.30 4.97 -25.07
N SER A 67 -10.64 4.10 -24.31
CA SER A 67 -11.26 3.22 -23.32
C SER A 67 -10.58 3.41 -21.97
N GLN A 68 -11.32 3.60 -20.87
CA GLN A 68 -10.82 3.70 -19.48
C GLN A 68 -10.30 2.35 -18.96
N ASN A 69 -9.28 1.82 -19.62
CA ASN A 69 -8.63 0.56 -19.28
C ASN A 69 -7.58 0.73 -18.17
N GLY A 70 -7.16 1.97 -17.89
CA GLY A 70 -6.13 2.28 -16.91
C GLY A 70 -4.72 2.00 -17.42
N ALA A 71 -3.75 2.64 -16.81
CA ALA A 71 -2.34 2.47 -17.13
C ALA A 71 -1.43 2.55 -15.89
N VAL A 72 -0.20 2.06 -16.06
CA VAL A 72 0.91 2.22 -15.13
C VAL A 72 2.09 2.77 -15.91
N HIS A 73 2.64 3.87 -15.42
CA HIS A 73 3.81 4.51 -16.01
C HIS A 73 5.03 4.28 -15.14
N ILE A 74 6.16 4.03 -15.79
CA ILE A 74 7.45 3.82 -15.13
C ILE A 74 8.38 4.95 -15.56
N ILE A 75 9.06 5.55 -14.60
CA ILE A 75 10.14 6.52 -14.83
C ILE A 75 11.39 5.96 -14.15
N TYR A 76 12.44 5.69 -14.92
CA TYR A 76 13.65 5.10 -14.39
C TYR A 76 14.41 6.07 -13.48
N GLY A 77 14.76 5.60 -12.29
CA GLY A 77 15.54 6.30 -11.30
C GLY A 77 16.91 6.66 -11.86
N ASN A 78 17.38 7.88 -11.62
CA ASN A 78 18.75 8.27 -11.92
C ASN A 78 19.16 9.55 -11.19
N THR A 79 20.43 9.95 -11.36
CA THR A 79 20.98 11.17 -10.72
C THR A 79 20.50 12.49 -11.30
N THR A 80 19.77 12.47 -12.42
CA THR A 80 19.23 13.67 -13.08
C THR A 80 17.79 13.90 -12.62
N PRO A 81 17.47 15.07 -12.06
CA PRO A 81 16.09 15.39 -11.70
C PRO A 81 15.15 15.34 -12.91
N ILE A 82 13.93 14.85 -12.70
CA ILE A 82 12.90 14.81 -13.74
C ILE A 82 12.60 16.23 -14.20
N SER A 83 12.74 16.49 -15.50
CA SER A 83 12.47 17.81 -16.10
C SER A 83 11.21 17.86 -16.98
N ALA A 84 10.57 16.71 -17.19
CA ALA A 84 9.33 16.61 -17.95
C ALA A 84 8.16 17.23 -17.19
N ALA A 85 7.25 17.88 -17.91
CA ALA A 85 6.08 18.53 -17.31
C ALA A 85 4.84 17.63 -17.25
N SER A 86 4.82 16.55 -18.05
CA SER A 86 3.69 15.63 -18.18
C SER A 86 4.19 14.19 -18.15
N ILE A 87 3.37 13.28 -17.61
CA ILE A 87 3.70 11.85 -17.57
C ILE A 87 3.97 11.26 -18.95
N THR A 88 3.26 11.75 -19.99
CA THR A 88 3.46 11.29 -21.37
C THR A 88 4.86 11.54 -21.92
N ASP A 89 5.54 12.59 -21.43
CA ASP A 89 6.91 12.93 -21.83
C ASP A 89 7.95 12.37 -20.85
N ALA A 90 7.52 11.98 -19.65
CA ALA A 90 8.37 11.53 -18.56
C ALA A 90 8.54 10.02 -18.51
N ALA A 91 7.49 9.27 -18.87
CA ALA A 91 7.46 7.82 -18.75
C ALA A 91 8.39 7.15 -19.77
N ASP A 92 9.29 6.30 -19.27
CA ASP A 92 10.18 5.47 -20.08
C ASP A 92 9.46 4.21 -20.56
N ALA A 93 8.54 3.68 -19.74
CA ALA A 93 7.66 2.58 -20.08
C ALA A 93 6.23 2.85 -19.64
N THR A 94 5.26 2.25 -20.34
CA THR A 94 3.84 2.32 -19.95
C THR A 94 3.14 1.00 -20.21
N TYR A 95 2.55 0.44 -19.16
CA TYR A 95 1.66 -0.71 -19.24
C TYR A 95 0.21 -0.25 -19.26
N VAL A 96 -0.60 -0.92 -20.08
CA VAL A 96 -1.98 -0.53 -20.34
C VAL A 96 -2.91 -1.72 -20.11
N GLY A 97 -4.05 -1.46 -19.44
CA GLY A 97 -5.09 -2.46 -19.19
C GLY A 97 -5.61 -3.16 -20.44
N GLU A 98 -6.06 -4.40 -20.28
CA GLU A 98 -6.51 -5.26 -21.38
C GLU A 98 -7.77 -4.72 -22.06
N ALA A 99 -8.77 -4.34 -21.25
CA ALA A 99 -10.09 -3.95 -21.71
C ALA A 99 -10.66 -2.72 -20.97
N LEU A 100 -11.76 -2.20 -21.52
CA LEU A 100 -12.47 -1.05 -21.00
C LEU A 100 -12.99 -1.33 -19.58
N TYR A 101 -12.73 -0.39 -18.65
CA TYR A 101 -13.12 -0.45 -17.25
C TYR A 101 -12.39 -1.48 -16.39
N ASP A 102 -11.34 -2.12 -16.89
CA ASP A 102 -10.51 -3.01 -16.07
C ASP A 102 -9.78 -2.26 -14.92
N TRP A 103 -9.58 -0.95 -15.10
CA TRP A 103 -8.94 -0.05 -14.12
C TRP A 103 -7.54 -0.52 -13.69
N ALA A 104 -6.72 -0.92 -14.67
CA ALA A 104 -5.34 -1.30 -14.41
C ALA A 104 -4.53 -0.14 -13.79
N GLY A 105 -3.72 -0.46 -12.79
CA GLY A 105 -2.96 0.56 -12.05
C GLY A 105 -3.78 1.30 -11.00
N MET A 106 -4.89 0.71 -10.54
CA MET A 106 -5.54 1.17 -9.31
C MET A 106 -4.61 0.97 -8.11
N GLU A 107 -4.02 -0.23 -8.03
CA GLU A 107 -3.01 -0.62 -7.06
C GLU A 107 -1.78 -1.16 -7.78
N VAL A 108 -0.60 -0.89 -7.23
CA VAL A 108 0.69 -1.35 -7.74
C VAL A 108 1.61 -1.71 -6.57
N SER A 109 2.54 -2.63 -6.80
CA SER A 109 3.59 -3.00 -5.85
C SER A 109 4.85 -3.43 -6.60
N ALA A 110 6.00 -3.39 -5.93
CA ALA A 110 7.29 -3.77 -6.48
C ALA A 110 8.09 -4.62 -5.49
N GLY A 111 8.90 -5.55 -6.01
CA GLY A 111 9.80 -6.42 -5.23
C GLY A 111 10.28 -7.65 -6.02
N ASP A 112 11.34 -8.32 -5.60
CA ASP A 112 11.99 -9.41 -6.36
C ASP A 112 11.34 -10.79 -6.10
N VAL A 113 10.21 -11.03 -6.77
CA VAL A 113 9.43 -12.28 -6.66
C VAL A 113 10.20 -13.48 -7.20
N ASN A 114 11.18 -13.26 -8.09
CA ASN A 114 11.87 -14.33 -8.79
C ASN A 114 13.33 -14.54 -8.35
N GLY A 115 13.86 -13.66 -7.50
CA GLY A 115 15.19 -13.74 -6.91
C GLY A 115 16.32 -13.49 -7.91
N ASP A 116 16.09 -12.71 -8.97
CA ASP A 116 17.11 -12.38 -9.98
C ASP A 116 17.81 -11.03 -9.76
N GLY A 117 17.43 -10.30 -8.72
CA GLY A 117 18.01 -9.03 -8.29
C GLY A 117 17.44 -7.82 -9.01
N TYR A 118 16.31 -7.98 -9.70
CA TYR A 118 15.51 -6.89 -10.27
C TYR A 118 14.16 -6.88 -9.57
N ASP A 119 13.68 -5.70 -9.16
CA ASP A 119 12.33 -5.63 -8.63
C ASP A 119 11.32 -5.94 -9.74
N ASP A 120 10.33 -6.75 -9.41
CA ASP A 120 9.23 -7.12 -10.28
C ASP A 120 8.03 -6.23 -10.00
N LEU A 121 7.25 -5.91 -11.05
CA LEU A 121 6.10 -5.02 -10.95
C LEU A 121 4.79 -5.83 -10.89
N LEU A 122 4.03 -5.63 -9.83
CA LEU A 122 2.68 -6.13 -9.64
C LEU A 122 1.65 -5.02 -9.93
N ILE A 123 0.66 -5.30 -10.76
CA ILE A 123 -0.36 -4.33 -11.19
C ILE A 123 -1.75 -4.91 -11.00
N ALA A 124 -2.61 -4.23 -10.26
CA ALA A 124 -3.98 -4.65 -10.07
C ALA A 124 -4.94 -4.06 -11.12
N ALA A 125 -5.98 -4.82 -11.45
CA ALA A 125 -7.10 -4.44 -12.32
C ALA A 125 -8.37 -5.14 -11.82
N PHE A 126 -8.89 -4.69 -10.68
CA PHE A 126 -9.93 -5.40 -9.93
C PHE A 126 -11.28 -5.52 -10.64
N GLN A 127 -11.52 -4.74 -11.69
CA GLN A 127 -12.72 -4.83 -12.53
C GLN A 127 -12.52 -5.68 -13.80
N ASN A 128 -11.37 -6.34 -13.96
CA ASN A 128 -11.12 -7.18 -15.12
C ASN A 128 -12.15 -8.32 -15.24
N ASP A 129 -12.69 -8.47 -16.44
CA ASP A 129 -13.70 -9.48 -16.80
C ASP A 129 -13.11 -10.75 -17.45
N GLY A 130 -11.78 -10.90 -17.46
CA GLY A 130 -11.08 -11.91 -18.26
C GLY A 130 -11.32 -13.36 -17.83
N GLY A 131 -11.59 -13.58 -16.53
CA GLY A 131 -11.92 -14.88 -15.95
C GLY A 131 -13.42 -15.07 -15.67
N ALA A 132 -14.06 -14.05 -15.10
CA ALA A 132 -15.48 -13.96 -14.79
C ALA A 132 -15.91 -12.48 -14.78
N THR A 133 -17.22 -12.20 -14.87
CA THR A 133 -17.73 -10.82 -14.75
C THR A 133 -17.32 -10.24 -13.40
N ASN A 134 -16.61 -9.11 -13.41
CA ASN A 134 -16.01 -8.48 -12.22
C ASN A 134 -15.18 -9.46 -11.37
N GLY A 135 -14.54 -10.44 -12.01
CA GLY A 135 -13.66 -11.38 -11.31
C GLY A 135 -12.39 -10.71 -10.80
N GLY A 136 -11.93 -9.67 -11.51
CA GLY A 136 -10.69 -8.97 -11.22
C GLY A 136 -9.46 -9.70 -11.72
N ALA A 137 -8.33 -8.99 -11.72
CA ALA A 137 -7.03 -9.54 -12.07
C ALA A 137 -5.90 -8.80 -11.36
N ALA A 138 -4.79 -9.50 -11.15
CA ALA A 138 -3.47 -8.92 -10.91
C ALA A 138 -2.49 -9.40 -12.00
N TYR A 139 -1.52 -8.56 -12.35
CA TYR A 139 -0.54 -8.82 -13.40
C TYR A 139 0.86 -8.72 -12.84
N LEU A 140 1.71 -9.71 -13.12
CA LEU A 140 3.12 -9.68 -12.78
C LEU A 140 3.96 -9.43 -14.03
N VAL A 141 4.82 -8.43 -13.95
CA VAL A 141 5.81 -8.07 -14.96
C VAL A 141 7.17 -8.19 -14.30
N TYR A 142 8.00 -9.12 -14.78
CA TYR A 142 9.35 -9.27 -14.25
C TYR A 142 10.22 -8.07 -14.60
N GLY A 143 10.99 -7.60 -13.62
CA GLY A 143 12.09 -6.68 -13.81
C GLY A 143 13.17 -7.31 -14.69
N GLN A 144 14.01 -6.48 -15.30
CA GLN A 144 15.12 -6.97 -16.12
C GLN A 144 16.15 -5.86 -16.35
N ALA A 145 17.41 -6.26 -16.61
CA ALA A 145 18.50 -5.32 -16.88
C ALA A 145 18.27 -4.33 -18.04
N ASP A 146 17.49 -4.76 -19.04
CA ASP A 146 17.10 -3.91 -20.16
C ASP A 146 15.82 -3.14 -19.81
N GLU A 147 15.71 -1.86 -20.16
CA GLU A 147 14.49 -1.08 -19.94
C GLU A 147 13.24 -1.83 -20.45
N LEU A 148 12.21 -1.90 -19.61
CA LEU A 148 10.92 -2.50 -19.91
C LEU A 148 10.29 -1.77 -21.10
N SER A 149 9.82 -2.52 -22.09
CA SER A 149 9.23 -1.93 -23.29
C SER A 149 7.82 -1.36 -23.08
N GLY A 150 7.22 -1.61 -21.92
CA GLY A 150 5.78 -1.43 -21.69
C GLY A 150 4.94 -2.31 -22.62
N GLY A 151 3.65 -2.00 -22.72
CA GLY A 151 2.73 -2.65 -23.65
C GLY A 151 1.36 -2.95 -23.03
N ASN A 152 0.62 -3.85 -23.68
CA ASN A 152 -0.67 -4.29 -23.16
C ASN A 152 -0.50 -5.43 -22.16
N LEU A 153 -1.20 -5.35 -21.03
CA LEU A 153 -1.11 -6.32 -19.94
C LEU A 153 -1.56 -7.75 -20.30
N SER A 154 -2.24 -7.94 -21.44
CA SER A 154 -2.55 -9.28 -21.96
C SER A 154 -1.33 -10.13 -22.33
N THR A 155 -0.15 -9.52 -22.33
CA THR A 155 1.13 -10.22 -22.55
C THR A 155 1.87 -10.55 -21.26
N ALA A 156 1.43 -10.01 -20.13
CA ALA A 156 2.04 -10.26 -18.81
C ALA A 156 1.56 -11.58 -18.20
N ILE A 157 2.19 -11.98 -17.10
CA ILE A 157 1.67 -13.05 -16.23
C ILE A 157 0.41 -12.53 -15.56
N ARG A 158 -0.59 -13.40 -15.37
CA ARG A 158 -1.89 -13.01 -14.84
C ARG A 158 -2.27 -13.88 -13.66
N PHE A 159 -2.94 -13.27 -12.71
CA PHE A 159 -3.72 -13.93 -11.69
C PHE A 159 -5.15 -13.45 -11.90
N VAL A 160 -6.04 -14.30 -12.41
CA VAL A 160 -7.43 -13.90 -12.73
C VAL A 160 -8.43 -14.54 -11.78
N GLY A 161 -9.40 -13.74 -11.34
CA GLY A 161 -10.53 -14.19 -10.54
C GLY A 161 -11.41 -15.09 -11.37
N SER A 162 -11.96 -16.12 -10.75
CA SER A 162 -12.73 -17.15 -11.46
C SER A 162 -14.20 -17.19 -11.07
N THR A 163 -14.60 -16.35 -10.10
CA THR A 163 -15.98 -16.18 -9.66
C THR A 163 -16.48 -14.78 -10.00
N VAL A 164 -17.79 -14.66 -10.19
CA VAL A 164 -18.43 -13.37 -10.49
C VAL A 164 -18.38 -12.48 -9.26
N ASP A 165 -18.13 -11.18 -9.46
CA ASP A 165 -18.09 -10.16 -8.42
C ASP A 165 -17.09 -10.47 -7.28
N GLU A 166 -15.99 -11.16 -7.59
CA GLU A 166 -14.91 -11.46 -6.62
C GLU A 166 -13.96 -10.28 -6.41
N PHE A 167 -13.75 -9.50 -7.48
CA PHE A 167 -12.85 -8.34 -7.53
C PHE A 167 -11.45 -8.60 -6.95
N ILE A 168 -10.79 -9.69 -7.35
CA ILE A 168 -9.40 -9.91 -6.93
C ILE A 168 -8.52 -8.73 -7.40
N GLY A 169 -7.49 -8.42 -6.63
CA GLY A 169 -6.66 -7.25 -6.88
C GLY A 169 -7.35 -5.96 -6.44
N TYR A 170 -8.32 -6.05 -5.52
CA TYR A 170 -8.83 -4.87 -4.83
C TYR A 170 -7.68 -4.14 -4.11
N ASP A 171 -6.80 -4.93 -3.49
CA ASP A 171 -5.48 -4.49 -3.04
C ASP A 171 -4.42 -5.56 -3.39
N VAL A 172 -3.17 -5.14 -3.57
CA VAL A 172 -2.06 -6.02 -3.93
C VAL A 172 -0.74 -5.59 -3.28
N ALA A 173 0.07 -6.57 -2.90
CA ALA A 173 1.42 -6.32 -2.40
C ALA A 173 2.37 -7.47 -2.77
N ILE A 174 3.60 -7.14 -3.10
CA ILE A 174 4.75 -8.03 -2.93
C ILE A 174 5.20 -7.85 -1.48
N VAL A 175 5.19 -8.93 -0.70
CA VAL A 175 5.19 -8.89 0.78
C VAL A 175 6.47 -9.40 1.43
N GLY A 176 7.55 -9.52 0.66
CA GLY A 176 8.79 -10.10 1.14
C GLY A 176 8.74 -11.63 1.25
N ASP A 177 9.79 -12.23 1.79
CA ASP A 177 9.95 -13.68 1.94
C ASP A 177 9.27 -14.17 3.22
N LEU A 178 7.95 -14.38 3.13
CA LEU A 178 7.13 -14.83 4.27
C LEU A 178 7.45 -16.28 4.67
N ASN A 179 7.96 -17.08 3.73
CA ASN A 179 8.15 -18.51 3.91
C ASN A 179 9.62 -18.94 4.11
N GLY A 180 10.57 -18.01 3.94
CA GLY A 180 12.00 -18.20 4.14
C GLY A 180 12.68 -19.04 3.06
N ASP A 181 12.15 -19.07 1.84
CA ASP A 181 12.76 -19.80 0.71
C ASP A 181 13.65 -18.95 -0.19
N GLY A 182 13.77 -17.65 0.12
CA GLY A 182 14.60 -16.67 -0.54
C GLY A 182 13.93 -16.00 -1.74
N TYR A 183 12.61 -16.12 -1.88
CA TYR A 183 11.82 -15.46 -2.91
C TYR A 183 10.68 -14.67 -2.27
N GLU A 184 10.38 -13.49 -2.81
CA GLU A 184 9.31 -12.68 -2.25
C GLU A 184 7.91 -13.19 -2.67
N GLU A 185 7.00 -13.22 -1.70
CA GLU A 185 5.61 -13.60 -1.90
C GLU A 185 4.78 -12.46 -2.51
N ILE A 186 3.74 -12.84 -3.25
CA ILE A 186 2.70 -11.92 -3.69
C ILE A 186 1.43 -12.18 -2.87
N MET A 187 0.77 -11.12 -2.41
CA MET A 187 -0.60 -11.18 -1.90
C MET A 187 -1.57 -10.37 -2.76
N VAL A 188 -2.76 -10.93 -2.98
CA VAL A 188 -3.84 -10.34 -3.76
C VAL A 188 -5.14 -10.40 -2.98
N GLY A 189 -5.67 -9.24 -2.61
CA GLY A 189 -6.92 -9.08 -1.88
C GLY A 189 -8.16 -9.31 -2.76
N ALA A 190 -9.17 -9.94 -2.19
CA ALA A 190 -10.45 -10.28 -2.83
C ALA A 190 -11.60 -10.13 -1.80
N PRO A 191 -11.92 -8.90 -1.35
CA PRO A 191 -12.82 -8.65 -0.22
C PRO A 191 -14.25 -9.15 -0.44
N PHE A 192 -14.66 -9.40 -1.69
CA PHE A 192 -15.99 -9.86 -2.04
C PHE A 192 -16.05 -11.36 -2.37
N ASN A 193 -15.01 -12.13 -2.00
CA ASN A 193 -15.05 -13.58 -2.13
C ASN A 193 -16.13 -14.21 -1.21
N ASP A 194 -16.92 -15.13 -1.78
CA ASP A 194 -18.11 -15.70 -1.15
C ASP A 194 -17.93 -17.08 -0.48
N GLU A 195 -16.72 -17.66 -0.49
CA GLU A 195 -16.51 -19.08 -0.13
C GLU A 195 -17.03 -19.43 1.28
N ASN A 196 -16.91 -18.50 2.24
CA ASN A 196 -17.33 -18.68 3.64
C ASN A 196 -18.54 -17.81 4.06
N GLY A 197 -19.24 -17.23 3.09
CA GLY A 197 -20.35 -16.30 3.33
C GLY A 197 -20.31 -15.15 2.34
N ALA A 198 -21.46 -14.51 2.10
CA ALA A 198 -21.53 -13.36 1.18
C ALA A 198 -20.53 -12.28 1.58
N ASP A 199 -19.64 -11.89 0.66
CA ASP A 199 -18.60 -10.88 0.89
C ASP A 199 -17.74 -11.17 2.14
N ALA A 200 -17.47 -12.45 2.43
CA ALA A 200 -16.59 -12.83 3.53
C ALA A 200 -15.14 -12.38 3.29
N GLY A 201 -14.75 -12.36 2.01
CA GLY A 201 -13.45 -11.93 1.55
C GLY A 201 -12.39 -13.02 1.60
N ALA A 202 -11.33 -12.82 0.82
CA ALA A 202 -10.16 -13.68 0.78
C ALA A 202 -8.89 -12.88 0.48
N VAL A 203 -7.75 -13.45 0.84
CA VAL A 203 -6.42 -13.04 0.37
C VAL A 203 -5.75 -14.25 -0.27
N TYR A 204 -5.39 -14.11 -1.53
CA TYR A 204 -4.57 -15.09 -2.25
C TYR A 204 -3.10 -14.81 -1.96
N VAL A 205 -2.36 -15.82 -1.53
CA VAL A 205 -0.90 -15.74 -1.34
C VAL A 205 -0.25 -16.61 -2.42
N ILE A 206 0.58 -16.02 -3.28
CA ILE A 206 1.31 -16.70 -4.35
C ILE A 206 2.78 -16.73 -3.95
N TYR A 207 3.37 -17.93 -3.91
CA TYR A 207 4.76 -18.12 -3.48
C TYR A 207 5.74 -17.74 -4.59
N GLY A 208 6.71 -16.90 -4.23
CA GLY A 208 7.79 -16.46 -5.10
C GLY A 208 8.62 -17.64 -5.61
N ARG A 209 9.31 -17.45 -6.74
CA ARG A 209 10.18 -18.49 -7.33
C ARG A 209 10.98 -18.00 -8.52
N ALA A 210 12.17 -18.58 -8.67
CA ALA A 210 13.03 -18.40 -9.85
C ALA A 210 12.45 -18.93 -11.19
N GLN A 211 11.46 -19.82 -11.19
CA GLN A 211 10.85 -20.24 -12.46
C GLN A 211 9.63 -19.41 -12.76
N ALA A 212 9.69 -18.68 -13.87
CA ALA A 212 8.59 -17.86 -14.38
C ALA A 212 7.24 -18.59 -14.32
N PHE A 213 6.22 -17.89 -13.82
CA PHE A 213 4.86 -18.39 -13.88
C PHE A 213 4.39 -18.50 -15.34
N THR A 214 3.68 -19.59 -15.66
CA THR A 214 3.21 -19.87 -17.03
C THR A 214 1.69 -19.99 -17.12
N SER A 215 0.98 -19.78 -16.01
CA SER A 215 -0.47 -19.93 -15.92
C SER A 215 -1.13 -18.62 -15.54
N THR A 216 -2.42 -18.50 -15.84
CA THR A 216 -3.21 -17.30 -15.59
C THR A 216 -4.26 -17.45 -14.49
N THR A 217 -4.57 -18.68 -14.06
CA THR A 217 -5.68 -18.96 -13.11
C THR A 217 -5.19 -19.53 -11.79
N PHE A 218 -5.86 -19.16 -10.69
CA PHE A 218 -5.52 -19.65 -9.34
C PHE A 218 -5.55 -21.16 -9.18
N ALA A 219 -6.50 -21.84 -9.83
CA ALA A 219 -6.59 -23.30 -9.81
C ALA A 219 -5.34 -23.99 -10.38
N ALA A 220 -4.56 -23.31 -11.21
CA ALA A 220 -3.32 -23.84 -11.79
C ALA A 220 -2.08 -23.61 -10.91
N PHE A 221 -2.18 -22.79 -9.85
CA PHE A 221 -1.12 -22.57 -8.87
C PHE A 221 -1.20 -23.57 -7.70
N ALA A 222 -1.74 -24.78 -7.93
CA ALA A 222 -1.78 -25.82 -6.90
C ALA A 222 -0.36 -26.11 -6.36
N GLY A 223 -0.14 -25.84 -5.08
CA GLY A 223 1.17 -25.97 -4.42
C GLY A 223 2.13 -24.78 -4.64
N LEU A 224 1.69 -23.75 -5.36
CA LEU A 224 2.38 -22.47 -5.57
C LEU A 224 1.59 -21.28 -5.00
N ALA A 225 0.45 -21.56 -4.37
CA ALA A 225 -0.38 -20.56 -3.74
C ALA A 225 -1.18 -21.18 -2.59
N SER A 226 -1.56 -20.33 -1.64
CA SER A 226 -2.55 -20.59 -0.60
C SER A 226 -3.63 -19.50 -0.62
N VAL A 227 -4.76 -19.76 0.03
CA VAL A 227 -5.83 -18.77 0.18
C VAL A 227 -6.19 -18.65 1.65
N ILE A 228 -6.24 -17.42 2.12
CA ILE A 228 -6.69 -17.04 3.45
C ILE A 228 -8.12 -16.54 3.29
N TYR A 229 -9.09 -17.26 3.82
CA TYR A 229 -10.50 -16.88 3.73
C TYR A 229 -10.97 -16.15 4.99
N GLY A 230 -11.83 -15.14 4.79
CA GLY A 230 -12.65 -14.57 5.85
C GLY A 230 -13.56 -15.63 6.46
N ASP A 231 -13.95 -15.44 7.73
CA ASP A 231 -14.64 -16.45 8.52
C ASP A 231 -16.17 -16.28 8.62
N ALA A 232 -16.70 -15.16 8.16
CA ALA A 232 -18.12 -14.83 8.16
C ALA A 232 -18.45 -13.83 7.03
N ALA A 233 -19.73 -13.75 6.68
CA ALA A 233 -20.24 -12.82 5.67
C ALA A 233 -19.97 -11.36 6.06
N SER A 234 -19.75 -10.51 5.05
CA SER A 234 -19.51 -9.07 5.14
C SER A 234 -18.27 -8.66 5.93
N ASN A 235 -17.36 -9.59 6.23
CA ASN A 235 -16.09 -9.25 6.88
C ASN A 235 -15.11 -8.52 5.96
N HIS A 236 -15.25 -8.67 4.64
CA HIS A 236 -14.38 -8.05 3.64
C HIS A 236 -12.88 -8.33 3.82
N LEU A 237 -12.49 -9.55 4.24
CA LEU A 237 -11.07 -9.87 4.38
C LEU A 237 -10.34 -9.69 3.04
N GLY A 238 -9.19 -9.01 3.07
CA GLY A 238 -8.44 -8.67 1.86
C GLY A 238 -8.84 -7.33 1.24
N ASN A 239 -9.52 -6.46 2.00
CA ASN A 239 -9.68 -5.05 1.64
C ASN A 239 -8.31 -4.33 1.60
N THR A 240 -7.43 -4.69 2.54
CA THR A 240 -6.06 -4.16 2.62
C THR A 240 -5.05 -5.28 2.76
N VAL A 241 -3.88 -5.14 2.13
CA VAL A 241 -2.72 -6.02 2.26
C VAL A 241 -1.42 -5.21 2.25
N ILE A 242 -0.59 -5.36 3.28
CA ILE A 242 0.64 -4.54 3.48
C ILE A 242 1.86 -5.44 3.74
N PRO A 243 3.02 -5.14 3.11
CA PRO A 243 4.32 -5.75 3.43
C PRO A 243 4.83 -5.22 4.78
N ALA A 244 4.67 -5.93 5.89
CA ALA A 244 5.00 -5.37 7.22
C ALA A 244 6.50 -5.39 7.53
N GLY A 245 7.32 -6.07 6.73
CA GLY A 245 8.73 -6.34 7.03
C GLY A 245 8.89 -7.35 8.16
N ASP A 246 10.09 -7.48 8.71
CA ASP A 246 10.36 -8.42 9.80
C ASP A 246 10.08 -7.76 11.16
N VAL A 247 8.81 -7.81 11.59
CA VAL A 247 8.31 -7.12 12.79
C VAL A 247 8.82 -7.79 14.07
N ASN A 248 9.23 -9.06 14.01
CA ASN A 248 9.69 -9.81 15.18
C ASN A 248 11.20 -10.17 15.14
N ASN A 249 11.91 -9.81 14.08
CA ASN A 249 13.31 -10.08 13.78
C ASN A 249 13.66 -11.57 13.85
N ASP A 250 12.83 -12.43 13.25
CA ASP A 250 13.06 -13.88 13.16
C ASP A 250 13.61 -14.36 11.81
N GLY A 251 13.81 -13.42 10.88
CA GLY A 251 14.37 -13.63 9.55
C GLY A 251 13.36 -14.06 8.50
N TYR A 252 12.06 -13.95 8.79
CA TYR A 252 10.98 -14.05 7.83
C TYR A 252 10.28 -12.69 7.77
N ASP A 253 9.89 -12.27 6.56
CA ASP A 253 9.04 -11.09 6.46
C ASP A 253 7.64 -11.40 7.02
N ASP A 254 6.97 -10.37 7.51
CA ASP A 254 5.61 -10.42 8.02
C ASP A 254 4.67 -9.61 7.11
N ALA A 255 3.38 -9.88 7.20
CA ALA A 255 2.36 -9.17 6.41
C ALA A 255 1.18 -8.75 7.27
N ILE A 256 0.45 -7.71 6.83
CA ILE A 256 -0.81 -7.30 7.45
C ILE A 256 -1.93 -7.40 6.44
N ILE A 257 -3.07 -7.96 6.86
CA ILE A 257 -4.31 -8.01 6.05
C ILE A 257 -5.51 -7.46 6.82
N GLY A 258 -6.42 -6.77 6.11
CA GLY A 258 -7.57 -6.08 6.69
C GLY A 258 -8.93 -6.66 6.31
N GLY A 259 -9.89 -6.52 7.22
CA GLY A 259 -11.32 -6.73 6.98
C GLY A 259 -12.14 -5.70 7.75
N ASP A 260 -12.64 -4.68 7.06
CA ASP A 260 -13.29 -3.51 7.65
C ASP A 260 -14.69 -3.80 8.20
N GLY A 261 -15.39 -4.79 7.64
CA GLY A 261 -16.75 -5.16 8.06
C GLY A 261 -16.81 -6.20 9.19
N ILE A 262 -15.68 -6.45 9.87
CA ILE A 262 -15.63 -7.41 10.97
C ILE A 262 -16.37 -6.87 12.21
N ASP A 263 -17.43 -7.56 12.63
CA ASP A 263 -18.26 -7.23 13.79
C ASP A 263 -17.64 -7.67 15.13
N LEU A 264 -16.45 -7.18 15.46
CA LEU A 264 -15.78 -7.49 16.72
C LEU A 264 -14.92 -6.32 17.22
N PRO A 265 -15.11 -5.81 18.46
CA PRO A 265 -16.08 -6.24 19.47
C PRO A 265 -17.50 -5.65 19.30
N ALA A 266 -17.71 -4.79 18.31
CA ALA A 266 -18.96 -4.10 18.01
C ALA A 266 -19.25 -4.14 16.50
N THR A 267 -20.45 -3.71 16.08
CA THR A 267 -20.83 -3.63 14.66
C THR A 267 -19.83 -2.78 13.89
N ASP A 268 -19.35 -3.26 12.75
CA ASP A 268 -18.44 -2.52 11.86
C ASP A 268 -17.22 -1.93 12.60
N ALA A 269 -16.76 -2.60 13.67
CA ALA A 269 -15.55 -2.20 14.37
C ALA A 269 -14.31 -2.48 13.51
N GLY A 270 -14.38 -3.52 12.67
CA GLY A 270 -13.34 -3.95 11.77
C GLY A 270 -12.16 -4.64 12.49
N ALA A 271 -11.30 -5.30 11.71
CA ALA A 271 -10.07 -5.86 12.21
C ALA A 271 -8.93 -5.88 11.18
N MET A 272 -7.71 -5.89 11.71
CA MET A 272 -6.47 -6.16 11.00
C MET A 272 -5.84 -7.44 11.56
N TYR A 273 -5.11 -8.16 10.72
CA TYR A 273 -4.36 -9.35 11.10
C TYR A 273 -2.89 -9.17 10.73
N LEU A 274 -2.01 -9.15 11.73
CA LEU A 274 -0.58 -9.36 11.51
C LEU A 274 -0.33 -10.86 11.34
N ILE A 275 0.34 -11.22 10.25
CA ILE A 275 0.72 -12.58 9.88
C ILE A 275 2.22 -12.67 10.08
N TYR A 276 2.64 -13.42 11.10
CA TYR A 276 4.05 -13.72 11.26
C TYR A 276 4.51 -14.73 10.21
N GLY A 277 5.55 -14.36 9.45
CA GLY A 277 6.23 -15.23 8.52
C GLY A 277 6.76 -16.49 9.19
N SER A 278 6.88 -17.57 8.43
CA SER A 278 7.57 -18.79 8.86
C SER A 278 7.72 -19.78 7.70
N ALA A 279 8.61 -20.76 7.87
CA ALA A 279 8.71 -21.94 7.00
C ALA A 279 7.46 -22.83 6.90
N THR A 280 6.39 -22.54 7.65
CA THR A 280 5.10 -23.25 7.52
C THR A 280 4.13 -22.48 6.64
N VAL A 281 3.46 -23.22 5.75
CA VAL A 281 2.39 -22.70 4.88
C VAL A 281 1.39 -21.87 5.68
N ILE A 282 1.14 -20.65 5.21
CA ILE A 282 0.15 -19.75 5.77
C ILE A 282 -1.24 -20.37 5.60
N THR A 283 -1.97 -20.52 6.71
CA THR A 283 -3.31 -21.11 6.74
C THR A 283 -4.27 -20.23 7.54
N ASN A 284 -5.58 -20.35 7.27
CA ASN A 284 -6.63 -19.42 7.72
C ASN A 284 -6.47 -18.81 9.14
N PRO A 285 -6.86 -17.52 9.32
CA PRO A 285 -6.52 -16.71 10.49
C PRO A 285 -7.13 -17.23 11.80
N SER A 286 -8.27 -17.91 11.71
CA SER A 286 -9.01 -18.41 12.86
C SER A 286 -8.41 -19.68 13.49
N THR A 287 -7.41 -20.29 12.84
CA THR A 287 -6.84 -21.59 13.27
C THR A 287 -5.32 -21.61 13.40
N ALA A 288 -4.62 -20.60 12.90
CA ALA A 288 -3.17 -20.58 12.83
C ALA A 288 -2.55 -19.71 13.93
N SER A 289 -1.46 -20.20 14.54
CA SER A 289 -0.70 -19.47 15.55
C SER A 289 0.14 -18.30 15.01
N GLN A 290 0.21 -18.16 13.68
CA GLN A 290 0.91 -17.09 12.99
C GLN A 290 0.14 -15.76 13.03
N PHE A 291 -1.17 -15.80 13.34
CA PHE A 291 -2.03 -14.64 13.20
C PHE A 291 -2.25 -13.94 14.55
N VAL A 292 -2.02 -12.63 14.55
CA VAL A 292 -2.43 -11.72 15.62
C VAL A 292 -3.52 -10.81 15.08
N ARG A 293 -4.71 -10.89 15.67
CA ARG A 293 -5.85 -10.03 15.29
C ARG A 293 -5.90 -8.79 16.16
N PHE A 294 -5.86 -7.63 15.54
CA PHE A 294 -6.16 -6.33 16.14
C PHE A 294 -7.59 -5.91 15.77
N THR A 295 -8.45 -5.71 16.75
CA THR A 295 -9.83 -5.26 16.54
C THR A 295 -9.98 -3.76 16.78
N GLY A 296 -10.93 -3.12 16.09
CA GLY A 296 -11.39 -1.77 16.41
C GLY A 296 -11.83 -1.62 17.88
N GLU A 297 -11.94 -0.37 18.33
CA GLU A 297 -12.32 -0.07 19.72
C GLU A 297 -13.83 0.13 19.88
N ASN A 298 -14.50 0.67 18.85
CA ASN A 298 -15.89 1.09 18.86
C ASN A 298 -16.67 0.62 17.63
N GLU A 299 -17.98 0.82 17.67
CA GLU A 299 -18.88 0.63 16.53
C GLU A 299 -18.58 1.65 15.43
N ASN A 300 -18.59 1.23 14.16
CA ASN A 300 -18.25 2.05 12.98
C ASN A 300 -16.81 2.61 12.97
N ASP A 301 -15.87 1.98 13.68
CA ASP A 301 -14.45 2.34 13.55
C ASP A 301 -13.88 1.91 12.19
N TYR A 302 -14.48 0.89 11.55
CA TYR A 302 -14.05 0.28 10.30
C TYR A 302 -12.53 0.04 10.23
N LEU A 303 -11.94 -0.50 11.30
CA LEU A 303 -10.52 -0.86 11.30
C LEU A 303 -10.26 -1.91 10.21
N GLY A 304 -9.22 -1.74 9.41
CA GLY A 304 -8.94 -2.67 8.30
C GLY A 304 -9.10 -2.09 6.91
N TYR A 305 -9.37 -0.77 6.81
CA TYR A 305 -9.31 -0.03 5.56
C TYR A 305 -7.90 0.45 5.16
N GLU A 306 -7.03 0.69 6.13
CA GLU A 306 -5.77 1.40 5.87
C GLU A 306 -4.69 1.04 6.92
N ALA A 307 -3.49 0.75 6.43
CA ALA A 307 -2.27 0.60 7.20
C ALA A 307 -1.05 0.85 6.33
N THR A 308 0.12 1.00 6.95
CA THR A 308 1.38 1.13 6.22
C THR A 308 2.53 0.55 7.03
N ALA A 309 3.51 0.02 6.32
CA ALA A 309 4.80 -0.34 6.88
C ALA A 309 5.65 0.91 7.01
N LEU A 310 6.41 0.99 8.10
CA LEU A 310 7.23 2.16 8.38
C LEU A 310 8.73 1.85 8.36
N GLY A 311 9.10 0.57 8.36
CA GLY A 311 10.43 0.11 8.73
C GLY A 311 10.73 0.44 10.19
N ASP A 312 12.00 0.41 10.58
CA ASP A 312 12.43 0.73 11.95
C ASP A 312 12.42 2.26 12.24
N VAL A 313 11.28 2.80 12.70
CA VAL A 313 11.14 4.26 12.97
C VAL A 313 11.76 4.67 14.30
N ASN A 314 12.15 3.72 15.13
CA ASN A 314 12.71 3.98 16.45
C ASN A 314 14.20 3.57 16.60
N GLY A 315 14.77 2.88 15.59
CA GLY A 315 16.15 2.41 15.53
C GLY A 315 16.47 1.21 16.43
N ASP A 316 15.48 0.36 16.77
CA ASP A 316 15.67 -0.81 17.64
C ASP A 316 15.95 -2.13 16.88
N GLY A 317 15.93 -2.08 15.55
CA GLY A 317 16.23 -3.18 14.64
C GLY A 317 15.05 -4.11 14.38
N TYR A 318 13.82 -3.66 14.60
CA TYR A 318 12.61 -4.36 14.20
C TYR A 318 11.78 -3.46 13.29
N ASP A 319 11.10 -4.03 12.31
CA ASP A 319 10.22 -3.23 11.46
C ASP A 319 8.95 -2.82 12.22
N ASP A 320 8.60 -1.54 12.13
CA ASP A 320 7.42 -0.94 12.73
C ASP A 320 6.32 -0.78 11.69
N PHE A 321 5.08 -0.71 12.16
CA PHE A 321 3.92 -0.53 11.30
C PHE A 321 2.86 0.36 11.93
N LEU A 322 2.01 0.93 11.08
CA LEU A 322 0.92 1.81 11.47
C LEU A 322 -0.40 1.23 11.01
N ILE A 323 -1.38 1.15 11.90
CA ILE A 323 -2.77 0.87 11.54
C ILE A 323 -3.58 2.14 11.66
N ALA A 324 -4.31 2.50 10.62
CA ALA A 324 -5.12 3.70 10.59
C ALA A 324 -6.61 3.38 10.77
N CYS A 325 -7.33 4.33 11.35
CA CYS A 325 -8.75 4.25 11.69
C CYS A 325 -9.35 5.63 11.44
N GLY A 326 -9.52 6.00 10.16
CA GLY A 326 -9.99 7.33 9.76
C GLY A 326 -11.39 7.68 10.30
N PHE A 327 -12.21 6.67 10.60
CA PHE A 327 -13.57 6.83 11.15
C PHE A 327 -13.62 6.81 12.68
N TYR A 328 -12.46 6.83 13.35
CA TYR A 328 -12.41 6.73 14.80
C TYR A 328 -13.23 7.81 15.52
N SER A 329 -13.97 7.36 16.55
CA SER A 329 -14.85 8.11 17.46
C SER A 329 -16.19 8.54 16.86
N ALA A 330 -17.18 8.79 17.73
CA ALA A 330 -18.55 9.15 17.33
C ALA A 330 -18.71 10.44 16.50
N ASN A 331 -17.62 11.18 16.26
CA ASN A 331 -17.60 12.40 15.46
C ASN A 331 -16.55 12.33 14.34
N ASP A 332 -16.03 11.14 14.00
CA ASP A 332 -15.13 10.92 12.86
C ASP A 332 -13.87 11.80 12.89
N ASN A 333 -13.31 12.02 14.10
CA ASN A 333 -12.04 12.74 14.25
C ASN A 333 -10.87 11.94 13.64
N GLY A 334 -10.96 10.61 13.62
CA GLY A 334 -9.93 9.72 13.11
C GLY A 334 -8.78 9.46 14.09
N ALA A 335 -8.10 8.33 13.93
CA ALA A 335 -6.94 7.93 14.72
C ALA A 335 -5.98 7.05 13.92
N ILE A 336 -4.74 6.99 14.39
CA ILE A 336 -3.73 6.02 13.97
C ILE A 336 -3.15 5.33 15.20
N TYR A 337 -2.64 4.13 15.01
CA TYR A 337 -2.06 3.28 16.04
C TYR A 337 -0.69 2.80 15.56
N LEU A 338 0.37 3.33 16.18
CA LEU A 338 1.75 2.96 15.88
C LEU A 338 2.15 1.74 16.70
N PHE A 339 2.57 0.69 16.02
CA PHE A 339 3.08 -0.54 16.62
C PHE A 339 4.57 -0.61 16.37
N TYR A 340 5.33 -0.80 17.45
CA TYR A 340 6.75 -1.06 17.31
C TYR A 340 7.00 -2.55 17.10
N GLY A 341 7.90 -2.89 16.20
CA GLY A 341 8.42 -4.24 16.11
C GLY A 341 9.03 -4.68 17.44
N GLN A 342 8.95 -5.98 17.72
CA GLN A 342 9.49 -6.55 18.95
C GLN A 342 9.61 -8.07 18.87
N SER A 343 10.66 -8.61 19.49
CA SER A 343 10.86 -10.06 19.63
C SER A 343 9.72 -10.81 20.36
N ALA A 344 8.95 -10.11 21.20
CA ALA A 344 7.79 -10.69 21.85
C ALA A 344 6.57 -10.52 20.95
N GLN A 345 5.96 -11.62 20.52
CA GLN A 345 4.76 -11.57 19.69
C GLN A 345 3.64 -10.77 20.36
N TYR A 346 2.95 -9.96 19.54
CA TYR A 346 1.70 -9.33 19.95
C TYR A 346 0.63 -10.38 20.26
N THR A 347 -0.40 -9.96 21.00
CA THR A 347 -1.53 -10.84 21.33
C THR A 347 -2.79 -10.36 20.65
N SER A 348 -3.64 -11.30 20.20
CA SER A 348 -4.92 -10.92 19.61
C SER A 348 -5.79 -10.16 20.62
N GLY A 349 -6.32 -9.01 20.21
CA GLY A 349 -7.03 -8.08 21.09
C GLY A 349 -7.33 -6.77 20.41
N SER A 350 -7.55 -5.72 21.19
CA SER A 350 -7.78 -4.37 20.66
C SER A 350 -6.51 -3.79 20.02
N VAL A 351 -6.70 -2.97 19.00
CA VAL A 351 -5.67 -2.14 18.36
C VAL A 351 -5.00 -1.16 19.34
N SER A 352 -5.61 -0.90 20.51
CA SER A 352 -5.04 -0.10 21.60
C SER A 352 -3.72 -0.62 22.22
N GLN A 353 -3.24 -1.79 21.77
CA GLN A 353 -1.88 -2.24 22.07
C GLN A 353 -0.81 -1.32 21.44
N GLY A 354 -1.14 -0.67 20.31
CA GLY A 354 -0.29 0.34 19.69
C GLY A 354 -0.42 1.72 20.36
N THR A 355 0.57 2.58 20.12
CA THR A 355 0.53 3.98 20.54
C THR A 355 -0.48 4.74 19.68
N ARG A 356 -1.62 5.10 20.29
CA ARG A 356 -2.69 5.85 19.63
C ARG A 356 -2.39 7.34 19.51
N ILE A 357 -2.61 7.89 18.32
CA ILE A 357 -2.61 9.33 18.01
C ILE A 357 -3.97 9.67 17.36
N THR A 358 -4.65 10.71 17.85
CA THR A 358 -6.01 11.07 17.43
C THR A 358 -6.03 12.40 16.68
N GLY A 359 -6.90 12.52 15.69
CA GLY A 359 -7.20 13.77 15.00
C GLY A 359 -7.75 14.84 15.94
N LEU A 360 -7.54 16.11 15.57
CA LEU A 360 -7.83 17.25 16.43
C LEU A 360 -9.26 17.76 16.28
N ALA A 361 -9.81 17.78 15.07
CA ALA A 361 -11.18 18.25 14.80
C ALA A 361 -12.11 17.14 14.30
N VAL A 362 -13.39 17.41 14.48
CA VAL A 362 -14.53 16.54 14.14
C VAL A 362 -14.65 16.46 12.62
N GLN A 363 -14.87 15.26 12.08
CA GLN A 363 -15.03 15.00 10.64
C GLN A 363 -13.81 15.34 9.77
N ASP A 364 -12.63 15.43 10.37
CA ASP A 364 -11.38 15.61 9.62
C ASP A 364 -10.90 14.29 8.98
N TYR A 365 -11.32 13.15 9.56
CA TYR A 365 -10.89 11.81 9.18
C TYR A 365 -9.36 11.64 9.23
N PHE A 366 -8.73 12.03 10.34
CA PHE A 366 -7.29 11.84 10.54
C PHE A 366 -6.91 10.35 10.48
N GLY A 367 -5.92 10.02 9.66
CA GLY A 367 -5.58 8.61 9.39
C GLY A 367 -6.48 7.99 8.33
N GLN A 368 -7.10 8.79 7.46
CA GLN A 368 -7.75 8.28 6.25
C GLN A 368 -6.72 7.70 5.26
N PHE A 369 -5.53 8.30 5.22
CA PHE A 369 -4.39 7.88 4.40
C PHE A 369 -3.13 7.95 5.25
N VAL A 370 -2.25 6.97 5.12
CA VAL A 370 -0.95 6.97 5.83
C VAL A 370 0.17 6.50 4.92
N GLY A 371 1.40 6.92 5.22
CA GLY A 371 2.58 6.44 4.50
C GLY A 371 3.86 6.68 5.28
N SER A 372 4.91 5.94 4.95
CA SER A 372 6.27 6.28 5.37
C SER A 372 6.79 7.45 4.53
N ALA A 373 7.42 8.43 5.17
CA ALA A 373 8.10 9.52 4.50
C ALA A 373 9.59 9.22 4.26
N GLY A 374 10.10 8.14 4.86
CA GLY A 374 11.54 7.97 5.10
C GLY A 374 12.11 9.04 6.03
N ASP A 375 13.43 9.08 6.18
CA ASP A 375 14.12 10.07 7.01
C ASP A 375 14.21 11.43 6.28
N VAL A 376 13.14 12.23 6.33
CA VAL A 376 13.09 13.52 5.61
C VAL A 376 13.85 14.63 6.30
N ASN A 377 14.22 14.45 7.58
CA ASN A 377 14.95 15.44 8.37
C ASN A 377 16.45 15.09 8.53
N ALA A 378 16.88 13.94 8.02
CA ALA A 378 18.22 13.37 8.09
C ALA A 378 18.73 13.13 9.53
N ASP A 379 17.84 12.73 10.45
CA ASP A 379 18.17 12.40 11.84
C ASP A 379 18.45 10.91 12.09
N GLY A 380 18.27 10.08 11.06
CA GLY A 380 18.48 8.64 11.07
C GLY A 380 17.24 7.82 11.38
N TYR A 381 16.06 8.43 11.52
CA TYR A 381 14.80 7.75 11.78
C TYR A 381 13.79 8.02 10.66
N SER A 382 13.06 6.99 10.23
CA SER A 382 11.99 7.16 9.26
C SER A 382 10.83 7.97 9.86
N ASP A 383 10.34 8.94 9.10
CA ASP A 383 9.21 9.80 9.46
C ASP A 383 7.90 9.25 8.86
N ILE A 384 6.76 9.71 9.41
CA ILE A 384 5.42 9.21 9.06
C ILE A 384 4.57 10.34 8.48
N LEU A 385 3.86 10.07 7.38
CA LEU A 385 2.83 10.93 6.82
C LEU A 385 1.43 10.45 7.19
N VAL A 386 0.55 11.38 7.52
CA VAL A 386 -0.85 11.10 7.88
C VAL A 386 -1.78 12.11 7.24
N GLY A 387 -2.82 11.63 6.58
CA GLY A 387 -3.84 12.44 5.91
C GLY A 387 -5.09 12.63 6.76
N ALA A 388 -5.65 13.83 6.70
CA ALA A 388 -7.00 14.18 7.12
C ALA A 388 -7.72 14.82 5.93
N GLY A 389 -8.35 14.00 5.09
CA GLY A 389 -8.84 14.42 3.77
C GLY A 389 -9.94 15.47 3.79
N TYR A 390 -10.62 15.64 4.91
CA TYR A 390 -11.73 16.59 5.07
C TYR A 390 -11.42 17.74 6.03
N ALA A 391 -10.16 17.87 6.47
CA ALA A 391 -9.77 18.98 7.33
C ALA A 391 -10.04 20.34 6.67
N ASP A 392 -10.60 21.26 7.46
CA ASP A 392 -11.06 22.58 7.01
C ASP A 392 -9.99 23.69 7.19
N ASP A 393 -8.76 23.34 7.56
CA ASP A 393 -7.69 24.28 7.95
C ASP A 393 -7.38 25.35 6.89
N ALA A 394 -7.57 25.03 5.59
CA ALA A 394 -7.40 25.94 4.46
C ALA A 394 -8.72 26.25 3.70
N GLY A 395 -9.88 25.93 4.28
CA GLY A 395 -11.22 26.07 3.71
C GLY A 395 -11.99 24.75 3.69
N ASP A 396 -13.29 24.80 3.40
CA ASP A 396 -14.19 23.63 3.44
C ASP A 396 -13.62 22.40 2.70
N ALA A 397 -13.39 21.31 3.44
CA ALA A 397 -12.81 20.04 3.02
C ALA A 397 -11.52 20.18 2.18
N SER A 398 -10.67 21.13 2.56
CA SER A 398 -9.40 21.38 1.87
C SER A 398 -8.37 20.24 2.00
N GLY A 399 -8.54 19.41 3.03
CA GLY A 399 -7.62 18.35 3.40
C GLY A 399 -6.38 18.89 4.13
N THR A 400 -5.75 18.05 4.95
CA THR A 400 -4.47 18.36 5.59
C THR A 400 -3.60 17.11 5.64
N ALA A 401 -2.30 17.29 5.37
CA ALA A 401 -1.29 16.26 5.55
C ALA A 401 -0.39 16.64 6.74
N TYR A 402 -0.12 15.67 7.59
CA TYR A 402 0.69 15.78 8.79
C TYR A 402 1.97 14.97 8.62
N LEU A 403 3.10 15.54 9.05
CA LEU A 403 4.38 14.85 9.16
C LEU A 403 4.69 14.62 10.64
N ILE A 404 4.94 13.37 11.02
CA ILE A 404 5.32 12.96 12.37
C ILE A 404 6.76 12.44 12.30
N HIS A 405 7.68 13.11 12.97
CA HIS A 405 9.09 12.73 12.92
C HIS A 405 9.41 11.50 13.77
N GLY A 406 10.09 10.52 13.19
CA GLY A 406 10.65 9.37 13.89
C GLY A 406 11.64 9.79 14.98
N GLN A 407 11.93 8.90 15.92
CA GLN A 407 12.85 9.19 17.02
C GLN A 407 13.28 7.94 17.78
N SER A 408 14.51 7.96 18.29
CA SER A 408 15.11 6.95 19.17
C SER A 408 14.32 6.57 20.43
N SER A 409 13.36 7.40 20.84
CA SER A 409 12.53 7.15 22.02
C SER A 409 11.11 6.90 21.58
N SER A 410 10.53 5.76 21.99
CA SER A 410 9.16 5.41 21.67
C SER A 410 8.20 6.56 22.03
N PHE A 411 7.34 6.94 21.09
CA PHE A 411 6.20 7.81 21.31
C PHE A 411 5.40 7.30 22.52
N SER A 412 5.18 8.17 23.49
CA SER A 412 4.33 7.84 24.64
C SER A 412 2.87 7.76 24.22
N ALA A 413 2.17 6.70 24.62
CA ALA A 413 0.73 6.56 24.41
C ALA A 413 -0.03 7.81 24.91
N GLY A 414 -0.80 8.45 24.04
CA GLY A 414 -1.53 9.68 24.34
C GLY A 414 -0.70 10.98 24.26
N ALA A 415 0.53 10.93 23.75
CA ALA A 415 1.25 12.14 23.37
C ALA A 415 0.59 12.76 22.13
N VAL A 416 -0.34 13.68 22.38
CA VAL A 416 -0.79 14.64 21.37
C VAL A 416 0.35 15.63 21.17
N THR A 417 1.28 15.31 20.28
CA THR A 417 2.12 16.36 19.72
C THR A 417 1.18 17.19 18.86
N THR A 418 0.81 18.39 19.30
CA THR A 418 0.24 19.38 18.38
C THR A 418 1.26 19.58 17.27
N LEU A 419 1.03 18.89 16.15
CA LEU A 419 1.81 19.03 14.95
C LEU A 419 1.58 20.47 14.51
N SER A 420 2.57 21.32 14.74
CA SER A 420 2.59 22.62 14.09
C SER A 420 2.71 22.29 12.60
N PRO A 421 1.70 22.59 11.76
CA PRO A 421 1.77 22.23 10.37
C PRO A 421 3.00 22.94 9.78
N THR A 422 3.98 22.16 9.33
CA THR A 422 4.76 22.63 8.19
C THR A 422 3.77 22.62 7.04
N LEU A 423 3.10 23.76 6.86
CA LEU A 423 2.01 23.92 5.91
C LEU A 423 2.57 23.65 4.51
N PHE A 424 2.28 22.47 3.93
CA PHE A 424 2.51 22.20 2.52
C PHE A 424 1.44 22.97 1.74
N THR A 425 1.67 24.26 1.47
CA THR A 425 0.77 25.07 0.64
C THR A 425 0.95 24.75 -0.84
N GLY A 426 0.35 23.66 -1.29
CA GLY A 426 -0.10 23.47 -2.67
C GLY A 426 -1.63 23.60 -2.72
N GLU A 427 -2.19 24.19 -3.76
CA GLU A 427 -3.65 24.17 -3.94
C GLU A 427 -4.15 22.71 -3.95
N ALA A 428 -5.09 22.40 -3.06
CA ALA A 428 -5.68 21.07 -2.77
C ALA A 428 -4.71 20.04 -2.15
N ALA A 429 -4.69 20.01 -0.81
CA ALA A 429 -3.99 18.98 -0.02
C ALA A 429 -4.68 17.60 -0.06
N THR A 430 -5.76 17.44 -0.82
CA THR A 430 -6.44 16.16 -1.08
C THR A 430 -5.65 15.20 -1.98
N GLN A 431 -4.40 15.53 -2.36
CA GLN A 431 -3.62 14.78 -3.35
C GLN A 431 -2.19 14.44 -2.91
N LEU A 432 -1.79 14.67 -1.65
CA LEU A 432 -0.40 14.45 -1.24
C LEU A 432 -0.08 13.02 -0.77
N LEU A 433 -1.08 12.14 -0.67
CA LEU A 433 -0.93 10.79 -0.16
C LEU A 433 -1.53 9.84 -1.20
N GLY A 434 -0.68 9.24 -2.03
CA GLY A 434 -1.02 8.00 -2.71
C GLY A 434 -1.10 6.90 -1.66
N HIS A 435 -1.98 5.91 -1.85
CA HIS A 435 -1.89 4.69 -1.05
C HIS A 435 -0.63 3.91 -1.48
#